data_AF-A0AAD4F7Q6-F1
#
_entry.id   AF-A0AAD4F7Q6-F1
#
_cell.length_a   1.000
_cell.length_b   1.000
_cell.length_c   1.000
_cell.angle_alpha   90.00
_cell.angle_beta   90.00
_cell.angle_gamma   90.00
#
_symmetry.space_group_name_H-M   'P 1'
#
loop_
_entity.id
_entity.type
_entity.pdbx_description
1 polymer ?
#
loop_
_entity_poly.entity_id
_entity_poly.type
_entity_poly.pdbx_seq_one_letter_code
_entity_poly.pdbx_strand_id
1 'polypeptide(L)'
;MPQTKETVVQDAECDLAPIEDLTQPLALHSKRTERRRKKFENRARSKTSLSGLAPTGLLDLPYELLTGIFELLRPSDLFAVSQVNRTLRRFLLSEEAAIIRRVINLRYPILERCLLRPVLTKDIDPTIRPLLRSPDRPDLKLSHHHLDKGVPIPTIPRGTIPPWNHKLLERNRRLVLNALSSPLWYARILEVHLDSTTRSIRRHSENKADRRLHFHPTEDEMKAGTDAFLQREGPPTFDYPYSRELYYMLEAFLPGRSWIAAQQRWIYVSQTQEWHEMDLDLLVKMDATRRQLYQGHASQGPCPNVDQGHAFDGVEGNTQQMMGAPGQVG
;
A
#
# COMPACT_ATOMS: atom_id res chain seq x y z
N MET A 1 7.34 79.34 49.03
CA MET A 1 8.42 78.95 48.10
C MET A 1 7.84 77.99 47.09
N PRO A 2 8.02 78.17 45.77
CA PRO A 2 7.75 79.32 44.88
C PRO A 2 6.41 79.10 44.11
N GLN A 3 5.61 80.13 43.78
CA GLN A 3 5.56 80.89 42.50
C GLN A 3 5.41 79.99 41.25
N THR A 4 4.51 80.22 40.30
CA THR A 4 4.46 81.45 39.49
C THR A 4 3.17 81.52 38.61
N LYS A 5 2.47 82.65 38.72
CA LYS A 5 1.78 83.50 37.71
C LYS A 5 0.77 82.95 36.71
N GLU A 6 -0.42 83.56 36.83
CA GLU A 6 -1.26 84.16 35.79
C GLU A 6 -0.63 84.33 34.40
N THR A 7 -1.44 84.06 33.37
CA THR A 7 -1.80 85.10 32.39
C THR A 7 -3.16 84.77 31.78
N VAL A 8 -4.10 85.69 32.02
CA VAL A 8 -5.32 85.86 31.24
C VAL A 8 -4.93 86.45 29.89
N VAL A 9 -5.41 85.86 28.80
CA VAL A 9 -5.70 86.58 27.55
C VAL A 9 -7.06 86.07 27.06
N GLN A 10 -8.06 86.93 27.24
CA GLN A 10 -9.28 86.93 26.43
C GLN A 10 -8.87 87.20 24.98
N ASP A 11 -9.50 86.56 24.00
CA ASP A 11 -9.98 87.23 22.79
C ASP A 11 -10.74 86.25 21.86
N ALA A 12 -11.92 86.73 21.48
CA ALA A 12 -12.69 86.40 20.28
C ALA A 12 -13.17 84.95 20.07
N GLU A 13 -14.44 84.73 20.43
CA GLU A 13 -15.37 83.93 19.63
C GLU A 13 -15.16 84.26 18.14
N CYS A 14 -14.61 83.31 17.40
CA CYS A 14 -14.64 83.30 15.95
C CYS A 14 -15.49 82.08 15.58
N ASP A 15 -16.78 82.35 15.33
CA ASP A 15 -17.73 81.44 14.69
C ASP A 15 -17.16 80.97 13.34
N LEU A 16 -16.42 79.86 13.36
CA LEU A 16 -16.04 79.15 12.14
C LEU A 16 -17.09 78.08 11.88
N ALA A 17 -18.01 78.39 10.97
CA ALA A 17 -18.99 77.44 10.45
C ALA A 17 -18.30 76.15 9.96
N PRO A 18 -18.96 74.98 10.04
CA PRO A 18 -18.41 73.73 9.53
C PRO A 18 -18.09 73.85 8.04
N ILE A 19 -16.83 73.67 7.67
CA ILE A 19 -16.40 73.67 6.27
C ILE A 19 -16.95 72.40 5.63
N GLU A 20 -18.05 72.54 4.88
CA GLU A 20 -18.55 71.48 4.00
C GLU A 20 -17.56 71.31 2.84
N ASP A 21 -16.93 70.14 2.79
CA ASP A 21 -16.01 69.78 1.72
C ASP A 21 -16.78 69.51 0.42
N LEU A 22 -17.01 70.57 -0.36
CA LEU A 22 -17.62 70.57 -1.69
C LEU A 22 -16.63 70.11 -2.78
N THR A 23 -15.53 69.44 -2.43
CA THR A 23 -14.59 68.96 -3.45
C THR A 23 -15.25 67.87 -4.30
N GLN A 24 -15.58 68.23 -5.55
CA GLN A 24 -15.97 67.24 -6.54
C GLN A 24 -14.80 66.26 -6.72
N PRO A 25 -15.05 64.94 -6.64
CA PRO A 25 -13.99 63.95 -6.78
C PRO A 25 -13.33 64.09 -8.15
N LEU A 26 -12.07 64.54 -8.16
CA LEU A 26 -11.26 64.69 -9.36
C LEU A 26 -11.24 63.36 -10.13
N ALA A 27 -11.69 63.37 -11.37
CA ALA A 27 -11.62 62.22 -12.25
C ALA A 27 -10.14 61.89 -12.52
N LEU A 28 -9.62 60.91 -11.79
CA LEU A 28 -8.21 60.55 -11.81
C LEU A 28 -7.89 59.77 -13.10
N HIS A 29 -7.71 60.51 -14.19
CA HIS A 29 -7.36 60.04 -15.53
C HIS A 29 -5.87 59.70 -15.65
N SER A 30 -5.35 58.84 -14.78
CA SER A 30 -4.03 58.27 -14.98
C SER A 30 -4.13 57.03 -15.86
N LYS A 31 -3.21 56.87 -16.82
CA LYS A 31 -3.10 55.63 -17.63
C LYS A 31 -3.00 54.36 -16.76
N ARG A 32 -2.53 54.49 -15.52
CA ARG A 32 -2.39 53.39 -14.55
C ARG A 32 -3.72 53.02 -13.89
N THR A 33 -4.57 53.99 -13.56
CA THR A 33 -5.91 53.77 -13.00
C THR A 33 -6.87 53.24 -14.06
N GLU A 34 -6.75 53.71 -15.31
CA GLU A 34 -7.52 53.20 -16.45
C GLU A 34 -7.18 51.74 -16.77
N ARG A 35 -5.89 51.37 -16.78
CA ARG A 35 -5.47 49.97 -16.92
C ARG A 35 -5.99 49.08 -15.78
N ARG A 36 -6.01 49.58 -14.54
CA ARG A 36 -6.61 48.86 -13.40
C ARG A 36 -8.11 48.70 -13.57
N ARG A 37 -8.85 49.77 -13.90
CA ARG A 37 -10.29 49.71 -14.18
C ARG A 37 -10.62 48.74 -15.30
N LYS A 38 -9.93 48.83 -16.44
CA LYS A 38 -10.09 47.90 -17.58
C LYS A 38 -9.82 46.45 -17.19
N LYS A 39 -8.83 46.19 -16.30
CA LYS A 39 -8.57 44.84 -15.76
C LYS A 39 -9.68 44.36 -14.81
N PHE A 40 -10.23 45.24 -13.99
CA PHE A 40 -11.36 44.93 -13.10
C PHE A 40 -12.66 44.73 -13.87
N GLU A 41 -12.95 45.57 -14.87
CA GLU A 41 -14.11 45.45 -15.76
C GLU A 41 -14.04 44.20 -16.62
N ASN A 42 -12.87 43.85 -17.16
CA ASN A 42 -12.69 42.57 -17.87
C ASN A 42 -12.92 41.38 -16.92
N ARG A 43 -12.44 41.44 -15.68
CA ARG A 43 -12.71 40.40 -14.66
C ARG A 43 -14.19 40.35 -14.25
N ALA A 44 -14.88 41.49 -14.19
CA ALA A 44 -16.30 41.55 -13.88
C ALA A 44 -17.15 41.02 -15.03
N ARG A 45 -16.82 41.37 -16.28
CA ARG A 45 -17.45 40.82 -17.49
C ARG A 45 -17.27 39.31 -17.59
N SER A 46 -16.07 38.79 -17.31
CA SER A 46 -15.84 37.34 -17.22
C SER A 46 -16.66 36.66 -16.10
N LYS A 47 -16.94 37.37 -15.00
CA LYS A 47 -17.78 36.88 -13.90
C LYS A 47 -19.28 36.95 -14.18
N THR A 48 -19.75 37.90 -14.98
CA THR A 48 -21.17 37.99 -15.37
C THR A 48 -21.55 36.92 -16.41
N SER A 49 -20.61 36.53 -17.28
CA SER A 49 -20.80 35.41 -18.21
C SER A 49 -20.85 34.01 -17.56
N LEU A 50 -20.52 33.88 -16.27
CA LEU A 50 -20.58 32.63 -15.49
C LEU A 50 -22.01 32.23 -15.07
N SER A 51 -23.02 33.04 -15.40
CA SER A 51 -24.42 32.73 -15.05
C SER A 51 -25.18 31.92 -16.13
N GLY A 52 -24.55 31.59 -17.27
CA GLY A 52 -25.27 31.08 -18.45
C GLY A 52 -24.74 29.84 -19.18
N LEU A 53 -23.45 29.70 -19.50
CA LEU A 53 -23.02 28.68 -20.47
C LEU A 53 -21.60 28.15 -20.22
N ALA A 54 -21.48 26.81 -20.17
CA ALA A 54 -20.29 25.97 -20.17
C ALA A 54 -19.36 26.03 -18.93
N PRO A 55 -19.01 24.88 -18.33
CA PRO A 55 -18.05 24.81 -17.22
C PRO A 55 -16.68 25.30 -17.71
N THR A 56 -16.12 26.30 -17.04
CA THR A 56 -14.82 26.89 -17.43
C THR A 56 -13.62 26.10 -16.88
N GLY A 57 -13.86 25.23 -15.90
CA GLY A 57 -12.84 24.33 -15.36
C GLY A 57 -13.44 23.08 -14.72
N LEU A 58 -12.55 22.15 -14.34
CA LEU A 58 -12.92 20.87 -13.72
C LEU A 58 -13.84 21.04 -12.49
N LEU A 59 -13.63 22.09 -11.68
CA LEU A 59 -14.41 22.36 -10.48
C LEU A 59 -15.80 22.97 -10.75
N ASP A 60 -16.07 23.41 -11.99
CA ASP A 60 -17.39 23.91 -12.39
C ASP A 60 -18.30 22.77 -12.87
N LEU A 61 -17.80 21.53 -12.91
CA LEU A 61 -18.59 20.37 -13.30
C LEU A 61 -19.60 19.99 -12.20
N PRO A 62 -20.78 19.49 -12.58
CA PRO A 62 -21.70 18.83 -11.67
C PRO A 62 -21.00 17.71 -10.89
N TYR A 63 -21.43 17.54 -9.64
CA TYR A 63 -20.87 16.56 -8.70
C TYR A 63 -20.70 15.17 -9.33
N GLU A 64 -21.74 14.67 -10.00
CA GLU A 64 -21.76 13.33 -10.62
C GLU A 64 -20.70 13.15 -11.71
N LEU A 65 -20.41 14.20 -12.48
CA LEU A 65 -19.38 14.13 -13.52
C LEU A 65 -17.99 14.18 -12.90
N LEU A 66 -17.81 14.96 -11.84
CA LEU A 66 -16.55 15.06 -11.12
C LEU A 66 -16.20 13.72 -10.44
N THR A 67 -17.15 13.10 -9.74
CA THR A 67 -16.97 11.77 -9.16
C THR A 67 -16.73 10.72 -10.24
N GLY A 68 -17.52 10.72 -11.31
CA GLY A 68 -17.35 9.80 -12.44
C GLY A 68 -15.94 9.88 -13.08
N ILE A 69 -15.38 11.09 -13.22
CA ILE A 69 -13.99 11.26 -13.69
C ILE A 69 -13.00 10.64 -12.70
N PHE A 70 -13.16 10.89 -11.40
CA PHE A 70 -12.25 10.36 -10.38
C PHE A 70 -12.36 8.85 -10.20
N GLU A 71 -13.53 8.26 -10.42
CA GLU A 71 -13.74 6.80 -10.43
C GLU A 71 -12.92 6.09 -11.52
N LEU A 72 -12.66 6.78 -12.65
CA LEU A 72 -11.85 6.26 -13.75
C LEU A 72 -10.34 6.38 -13.51
N LEU A 73 -9.90 7.15 -12.52
CA LEU A 73 -8.47 7.34 -12.23
C LEU A 73 -7.88 6.16 -11.44
N ARG A 74 -6.57 5.99 -11.53
CA ARG A 74 -5.84 5.07 -10.64
C ARG A 74 -5.63 5.70 -9.27
N PRO A 75 -5.45 4.90 -8.21
CA PRO A 75 -5.13 5.44 -6.89
C PRO A 75 -3.88 6.34 -6.89
N SER A 76 -2.85 6.02 -7.67
CA SER A 76 -1.68 6.90 -7.90
C SER A 76 -2.07 8.30 -8.40
N ASP A 77 -3.00 8.35 -9.34
CA ASP A 77 -3.39 9.57 -10.02
C ASP A 77 -4.31 10.39 -9.12
N LEU A 78 -5.14 9.73 -8.31
CA LEU A 78 -5.91 10.40 -7.25
C LEU A 78 -5.00 11.08 -6.23
N PHE A 79 -3.88 10.44 -5.84
CA PHE A 79 -2.87 11.11 -5.03
C PHE A 79 -2.26 12.31 -5.75
N ALA A 80 -1.93 12.20 -7.03
CA ALA A 80 -1.39 13.32 -7.81
C ALA A 80 -2.40 14.47 -7.90
N VAL A 81 -3.67 14.21 -8.21
CA VAL A 81 -4.75 15.19 -8.27
C VAL A 81 -4.96 15.87 -6.92
N SER A 82 -4.87 15.12 -5.82
CA SER A 82 -4.97 15.69 -4.46
C SER A 82 -3.86 16.70 -4.12
N GLN A 83 -2.76 16.70 -4.87
CA GLN A 83 -1.65 17.64 -4.68
C GLN A 83 -1.78 18.91 -5.55
N VAL A 84 -2.63 18.89 -6.59
CA VAL A 84 -2.77 20.01 -7.54
C VAL A 84 -3.43 21.24 -6.89
N ASN A 85 -4.51 21.03 -6.14
CA ASN A 85 -5.25 22.14 -5.51
C ASN A 85 -5.85 21.69 -4.16
N ARG A 86 -5.87 22.61 -3.19
CA ARG A 86 -6.52 22.43 -1.88
C ARG A 86 -8.01 22.11 -1.99
N THR A 87 -8.72 22.70 -2.96
CA THR A 87 -10.16 22.43 -3.16
C THR A 87 -10.38 21.00 -3.62
N LEU A 88 -9.61 20.53 -4.62
CA LEU A 88 -9.65 19.15 -5.08
C LEU A 88 -9.27 18.17 -3.97
N ARG A 89 -8.24 18.50 -3.19
CA ARG A 89 -7.85 17.70 -2.02
C ARG A 89 -8.98 17.58 -1.01
N ARG A 90 -9.64 18.69 -0.67
CA ARG A 90 -10.76 18.70 0.29
C ARG A 90 -11.93 17.85 -0.22
N PHE A 91 -12.27 17.98 -1.51
CA PHE A 91 -13.32 17.19 -2.15
C PHE A 91 -12.99 15.69 -2.14
N LEU A 92 -11.77 15.31 -2.56
CA LEU A 92 -11.33 13.92 -2.58
C LEU A 92 -11.29 13.29 -1.18
N LEU A 93 -10.91 14.06 -0.16
CA LEU A 93 -10.90 13.58 1.23
C LEU A 93 -12.30 13.51 1.85
N SER A 94 -13.25 14.36 1.44
CA SER A 94 -14.63 14.28 1.92
C SER A 94 -15.38 13.09 1.33
N GLU A 95 -15.20 12.83 0.03
CA GLU A 95 -15.87 11.74 -0.70
C GLU A 95 -15.00 10.49 -0.88
N GLU A 96 -13.93 10.38 -0.09
CA GLU A 96 -12.88 9.37 -0.27
C GLU A 96 -13.46 7.96 -0.29
N ALA A 97 -14.32 7.63 0.67
CA ALA A 97 -14.88 6.29 0.79
C ALA A 97 -15.75 5.90 -0.43
N ALA A 98 -16.57 6.83 -0.92
CA ALA A 98 -17.48 6.58 -2.04
C ALA A 98 -16.72 6.39 -3.35
N ILE A 99 -15.79 7.31 -3.67
CA ILE A 99 -14.95 7.25 -4.87
C ILE A 99 -14.11 5.98 -4.84
N ILE A 100 -13.41 5.72 -3.73
CA ILE A 100 -12.49 4.60 -3.66
C ILE A 100 -13.21 3.25 -3.69
N ARG A 101 -14.38 3.13 -3.07
CA ARG A 101 -15.17 1.90 -3.17
C ARG A 101 -15.49 1.57 -4.63
N ARG A 102 -15.83 2.58 -5.42
CA ARG A 102 -16.12 2.41 -6.86
C ARG A 102 -14.87 2.11 -7.67
N VAL A 103 -13.75 2.78 -7.39
CA VAL A 103 -12.44 2.48 -8.00
C VAL A 103 -12.04 1.03 -7.74
N ILE A 104 -12.18 0.54 -6.50
CA ILE A 104 -11.87 -0.85 -6.14
C ILE A 104 -12.80 -1.82 -6.86
N ASN A 105 -14.11 -1.57 -6.86
CA ASN A 105 -15.06 -2.44 -7.54
C ASN A 105 -14.84 -2.50 -9.07
N LEU A 106 -14.41 -1.40 -9.67
CA LEU A 106 -14.14 -1.31 -11.10
C LEU A 106 -12.81 -1.98 -11.48
N ARG A 107 -11.76 -1.79 -10.67
CA ARG A 107 -10.38 -2.13 -11.05
C ARG A 107 -9.81 -3.35 -10.34
N TYR A 108 -10.20 -3.56 -9.08
CA TYR A 108 -9.61 -4.55 -8.19
C TYR A 108 -10.62 -5.52 -7.54
N PRO A 109 -11.73 -5.94 -8.20
CA PRO A 109 -12.73 -6.82 -7.58
C PRO A 109 -12.20 -8.19 -7.15
N ILE A 110 -11.15 -8.70 -7.80
CA ILE A 110 -10.56 -10.00 -7.48
C ILE A 110 -9.55 -9.84 -6.35
N LEU A 111 -8.68 -8.84 -6.46
CA LEU A 111 -7.66 -8.56 -5.45
C LEU A 111 -8.28 -8.17 -4.11
N GLU A 112 -9.38 -7.43 -4.09
CA GLU A 112 -10.11 -7.12 -2.86
C GLU A 112 -10.56 -8.40 -2.14
N ARG A 113 -11.03 -9.41 -2.89
CA ARG A 113 -11.46 -10.70 -2.34
C ARG A 113 -10.33 -11.64 -1.94
N CYS A 114 -9.10 -11.34 -2.34
CA CYS A 114 -7.93 -12.13 -1.96
C CYS A 114 -7.21 -11.50 -0.76
N LEU A 115 -7.03 -10.18 -0.79
CA LEU A 115 -6.27 -9.44 0.21
C LEU A 115 -7.17 -8.93 1.33
N LEU A 116 -6.86 -9.31 2.56
CA LEU A 116 -7.58 -8.81 3.73
C LEU A 116 -7.26 -7.34 3.98
N ARG A 117 -8.28 -6.58 4.38
CA ARG A 117 -8.08 -5.23 4.88
C ARG A 117 -7.34 -5.32 6.23
N PRO A 118 -6.27 -4.52 6.44
CA PRO A 118 -5.58 -4.54 7.71
C PRO A 118 -6.54 -4.25 8.88
N VAL A 119 -6.36 -4.97 9.99
CA VAL A 119 -7.14 -4.80 11.23
C VAL A 119 -6.20 -4.35 12.35
N LEU A 120 -6.67 -3.48 13.24
CA LEU A 120 -5.89 -3.06 14.39
C LEU A 120 -5.71 -4.23 15.35
N THR A 121 -4.51 -4.35 15.92
CA THR A 121 -4.24 -5.38 16.95
C THR A 121 -5.12 -5.24 18.19
N LYS A 122 -5.79 -4.09 18.37
CA LYS A 122 -6.77 -3.85 19.43
C LYS A 122 -8.10 -4.57 19.21
N ASP A 123 -8.39 -4.96 17.98
CA ASP A 123 -9.64 -5.62 17.60
C ASP A 123 -9.45 -7.14 17.46
N ILE A 124 -8.21 -7.61 17.59
CA ILE A 124 -7.83 -9.04 17.60
C ILE A 124 -8.00 -9.61 19.01
N ASP A 125 -8.38 -10.89 19.14
CA ASP A 125 -8.49 -11.61 20.42
C ASP A 125 -7.26 -11.37 21.32
N PRO A 126 -7.44 -10.88 22.57
CA PRO A 126 -6.34 -10.65 23.52
C PRO A 126 -5.42 -11.85 23.74
N THR A 127 -5.91 -13.08 23.57
CA THR A 127 -5.15 -14.33 23.73
C THR A 127 -4.04 -14.46 22.68
N ILE A 128 -4.25 -13.89 21.49
CA ILE A 128 -3.40 -14.10 20.32
C ILE A 128 -2.43 -12.93 20.12
N ARG A 129 -2.75 -11.75 20.68
CA ARG A 129 -1.86 -10.58 20.71
C ARG A 129 -0.43 -10.86 21.18
N PRO A 130 -0.18 -11.61 22.28
CA PRO A 130 1.18 -11.93 22.69
C PRO A 130 1.91 -12.83 21.68
N LEU A 131 1.20 -13.73 20.98
CA LEU A 131 1.77 -14.62 19.96
C LEU A 131 2.16 -13.89 18.67
N LEU A 132 1.47 -12.79 18.34
CA LEU A 132 1.82 -11.92 17.22
C LEU A 132 3.00 -11.01 17.53
N ARG A 133 3.25 -10.73 18.83
CA ARG A 133 4.36 -9.87 19.30
C ARG A 133 5.61 -10.66 19.67
N SER A 134 5.59 -11.99 19.58
CA SER A 134 6.74 -12.82 19.95
C SER A 134 7.94 -12.50 19.05
N PRO A 135 9.12 -12.19 19.62
CA PRO A 135 10.34 -11.92 18.84
C PRO A 135 10.83 -13.15 18.05
N ASP A 136 10.32 -14.35 18.37
CA ASP A 136 10.69 -15.64 17.78
C ASP A 136 9.99 -15.97 16.45
N ARG A 137 9.41 -14.98 15.77
CA ARG A 137 8.86 -15.13 14.41
C ARG A 137 9.83 -14.54 13.37
N PRO A 138 10.76 -15.33 12.82
CA PRO A 138 11.63 -14.88 11.73
C PRO A 138 10.86 -14.68 10.40
N ASP A 139 9.65 -15.24 10.30
CA ASP A 139 8.88 -15.45 9.07
C ASP A 139 8.28 -14.15 8.47
N LEU A 140 8.13 -13.10 9.28
CA LEU A 140 7.50 -11.83 8.89
C LEU A 140 8.46 -10.79 8.26
N LYS A 141 9.64 -11.22 7.79
CA LYS A 141 10.76 -10.32 7.39
C LYS A 141 11.08 -10.30 5.89
N LEU A 142 10.10 -10.53 5.00
CA LEU A 142 10.40 -10.73 3.57
C LEU A 142 9.79 -9.66 2.66
N SER A 143 10.55 -9.35 1.60
CA SER A 143 10.44 -8.15 0.75
C SER A 143 9.73 -8.39 -0.58
N HIS A 144 8.95 -7.42 -1.06
CA HIS A 144 8.26 -7.49 -2.37
C HIS A 144 9.13 -7.05 -3.58
N HIS A 145 10.28 -6.41 -3.38
CA HIS A 145 11.09 -5.86 -4.50
C HIS A 145 11.93 -6.89 -5.27
N HIS A 146 12.20 -8.05 -4.69
CA HIS A 146 13.00 -9.12 -5.32
C HIS A 146 12.17 -10.03 -6.22
N LEU A 147 10.88 -10.16 -5.89
CA LEU A 147 9.88 -10.88 -6.67
C LEU A 147 9.81 -10.36 -8.10
N ASP A 148 9.82 -9.04 -8.32
CA ASP A 148 9.71 -8.46 -9.65
C ASP A 148 10.91 -8.78 -10.56
N LYS A 149 12.12 -8.89 -9.98
CA LYS A 149 13.37 -9.05 -10.73
C LYS A 149 13.77 -10.51 -10.95
N GLY A 150 13.03 -11.46 -10.36
CA GLY A 150 13.39 -12.88 -10.38
C GLY A 150 14.66 -13.15 -9.57
N VAL A 151 15.04 -12.21 -8.70
CA VAL A 151 16.20 -12.36 -7.84
C VAL A 151 15.73 -13.04 -6.56
N PRO A 152 16.43 -14.07 -6.06
CA PRO A 152 16.12 -14.65 -4.76
C PRO A 152 16.10 -13.57 -3.68
N ILE A 153 15.12 -13.62 -2.78
CA ILE A 153 15.04 -12.68 -1.66
C ILE A 153 16.32 -12.82 -0.82
N PRO A 154 17.02 -11.74 -0.43
CA PRO A 154 18.28 -11.82 0.30
C PRO A 154 18.12 -12.47 1.66
N THR A 155 19.13 -13.23 2.08
CA THR A 155 19.11 -13.92 3.38
C THR A 155 19.56 -12.95 4.45
N ILE A 156 18.69 -12.72 5.43
CA ILE A 156 19.10 -12.02 6.65
C ILE A 156 19.74 -13.08 7.56
N PRO A 157 21.04 -12.97 7.91
CA PRO A 157 21.66 -13.87 8.87
C PRO A 157 20.88 -13.88 10.18
N ARG A 158 20.77 -15.07 10.81
CA ARG A 158 20.11 -15.19 12.12
C ARG A 158 20.76 -14.24 13.13
N GLY A 159 19.93 -13.59 13.95
CA GLY A 159 20.39 -12.61 14.94
C GLY A 159 20.75 -11.22 14.37
N THR A 160 20.74 -11.03 13.04
CA THR A 160 21.03 -9.73 12.45
C THR A 160 19.77 -9.01 12.00
N ILE A 161 19.78 -7.68 12.09
CA ILE A 161 18.71 -6.80 11.58
C ILE A 161 19.41 -5.75 10.72
N PRO A 162 19.61 -6.02 9.41
CA PRO A 162 20.36 -5.10 8.58
C PRO A 162 19.60 -3.76 8.42
N PRO A 163 20.30 -2.62 8.30
CA PRO A 163 19.67 -1.30 8.26
C PRO A 163 18.64 -1.13 7.12
N TRP A 164 18.88 -1.79 5.97
CA TRP A 164 17.94 -1.76 4.85
C TRP A 164 16.60 -2.41 5.20
N ASN A 165 16.60 -3.48 6.00
CA ASN A 165 15.38 -4.18 6.40
C ASN A 165 14.55 -3.33 7.37
N HIS A 166 15.21 -2.63 8.31
CA HIS A 166 14.53 -1.69 9.19
C HIS A 166 13.83 -0.57 8.40
N LYS A 167 14.52 0.02 7.41
CA LYS A 167 13.94 1.05 6.54
C LYS A 167 12.75 0.52 5.74
N LEU A 168 12.84 -0.71 5.25
CA LEU A 168 11.77 -1.38 4.51
C LEU A 168 10.55 -1.64 5.39
N LEU A 169 10.76 -2.23 6.58
CA LEU A 169 9.70 -2.49 7.56
C LEU A 169 9.00 -1.20 7.97
N GLU A 170 9.74 -0.13 8.25
CA GLU A 170 9.13 1.15 8.61
C GLU A 170 8.36 1.78 7.45
N ARG A 171 8.82 1.61 6.20
CA ARG A 171 8.04 2.02 5.03
C ARG A 171 6.73 1.24 4.93
N ASN A 172 6.77 -0.08 5.04
CA ASN A 172 5.58 -0.93 4.96
C ASN A 172 4.62 -0.64 6.12
N ARG A 173 5.14 -0.46 7.34
CA ARG A 173 4.37 -0.08 8.52
C ARG A 173 3.57 1.19 8.28
N ARG A 174 4.21 2.24 7.73
CA ARG A 174 3.53 3.51 7.41
C ARG A 174 2.41 3.32 6.40
N LEU A 175 2.63 2.54 5.34
CA LEU A 175 1.59 2.26 4.34
C LEU A 175 0.39 1.54 4.95
N VAL A 176 0.63 0.51 5.76
CA VAL A 176 -0.42 -0.26 6.42
C VAL A 176 -1.19 0.61 7.41
N LEU A 177 -0.49 1.40 8.23
CA LEU A 177 -1.14 2.33 9.17
C LEU A 177 -2.00 3.37 8.46
N ASN A 178 -1.53 3.90 7.33
CA ASN A 178 -2.31 4.83 6.54
C ASN A 178 -3.56 4.14 5.95
N ALA A 179 -3.43 2.90 5.47
CA ALA A 179 -4.54 2.11 4.92
C ALA A 179 -5.63 1.76 5.95
N LEU A 180 -5.28 1.70 7.24
CA LEU A 180 -6.27 1.60 8.33
C LEU A 180 -7.15 2.84 8.40
N SER A 181 -6.57 4.02 8.20
CA SER A 181 -7.27 5.30 8.33
C SER A 181 -7.93 5.79 7.04
N SER A 182 -7.41 5.39 5.88
CA SER A 182 -7.78 5.96 4.59
C SER A 182 -7.98 4.85 3.54
N PRO A 183 -9.19 4.72 2.97
CA PRO A 183 -9.44 3.75 1.90
C PRO A 183 -8.57 4.01 0.65
N LEU A 184 -8.19 5.25 0.35
CA LEU A 184 -7.30 5.57 -0.77
C LEU A 184 -5.94 4.87 -0.63
N TRP A 185 -5.39 4.82 0.58
CA TRP A 185 -4.15 4.07 0.84
C TRP A 185 -4.32 2.56 0.67
N TYR A 186 -5.47 2.01 1.04
CA TYR A 186 -5.78 0.61 0.78
C TYR A 186 -5.85 0.30 -0.72
N ALA A 187 -6.56 1.12 -1.49
CA ALA A 187 -6.60 0.99 -2.95
C ALA A 187 -5.21 1.11 -3.58
N ARG A 188 -4.33 1.96 -3.03
CA ARG A 188 -2.93 2.05 -3.49
C ARG A 188 -2.12 0.77 -3.21
N ILE A 189 -2.40 0.06 -2.11
CA ILE A 189 -1.78 -1.25 -1.86
C ILE A 189 -2.24 -2.24 -2.95
N LEU A 190 -3.53 -2.27 -3.27
CA LEU A 190 -4.07 -3.13 -4.34
C LEU A 190 -3.44 -2.81 -5.71
N GLU A 191 -3.31 -1.53 -6.04
CA GLU A 191 -2.66 -1.08 -7.29
C GLU A 191 -1.20 -1.55 -7.37
N VAL A 192 -0.43 -1.39 -6.31
CA VAL A 192 0.98 -1.84 -6.25
C VAL A 192 1.08 -3.37 -6.35
N HIS A 193 0.14 -4.09 -5.72
CA HIS A 193 0.08 -5.54 -5.81
C HIS A 193 -0.25 -6.02 -7.22
N LEU A 194 -1.21 -5.37 -7.89
CA LEU A 194 -1.53 -5.66 -9.29
C LEU A 194 -0.32 -5.41 -10.19
N ASP A 195 0.37 -4.29 -10.02
CA ASP A 195 1.57 -3.96 -10.81
C ASP A 195 2.72 -4.96 -10.61
N SER A 196 2.92 -5.44 -9.38
CA SER A 196 3.90 -6.52 -9.12
C SER A 196 3.46 -7.83 -9.77
N THR A 197 2.18 -8.16 -9.69
CA THR A 197 1.60 -9.38 -10.29
C THR A 197 1.70 -9.38 -11.81
N THR A 198 1.33 -8.28 -12.48
CA THR A 198 1.43 -8.17 -13.94
C THR A 198 2.87 -8.25 -14.42
N ARG A 199 3.82 -7.62 -13.71
CA ARG A 199 5.25 -7.73 -14.01
C ARG A 199 5.78 -9.16 -13.83
N SER A 200 5.35 -9.87 -12.79
CA SER A 200 5.73 -11.26 -12.58
C SER A 200 5.18 -12.18 -13.68
N ILE A 201 3.89 -12.07 -14.00
CA ILE A 201 3.25 -12.82 -15.10
C ILE A 201 3.97 -12.57 -16.42
N ARG A 202 4.25 -11.31 -16.75
CA ARG A 202 4.96 -10.95 -17.97
C ARG A 202 6.32 -11.64 -18.04
N ARG A 203 7.12 -11.57 -16.97
CA ARG A 203 8.42 -12.24 -16.91
C ARG A 203 8.29 -13.75 -17.14
N HIS A 204 7.31 -14.40 -16.51
CA HIS A 204 7.11 -15.83 -16.68
C HIS A 204 6.65 -16.19 -18.10
N SER A 205 5.74 -15.40 -18.68
CA SER A 205 5.29 -15.60 -20.06
C SER A 205 6.39 -15.44 -21.11
N GLU A 206 7.41 -14.61 -20.82
CA GLU A 206 8.58 -14.42 -21.68
C GLU A 206 9.60 -15.57 -21.55
N ASN A 207 9.53 -16.36 -20.47
CA ASN A 207 10.43 -17.48 -20.23
C ASN A 207 10.00 -18.74 -21.00
N LYS A 208 10.56 -18.91 -22.21
CA LYS A 208 10.28 -20.05 -23.11
C LYS A 208 10.58 -21.44 -22.52
N ALA A 209 11.38 -21.52 -21.46
CA ALA A 209 11.68 -22.80 -20.80
C ALA A 209 10.57 -23.24 -19.83
N ASP A 210 9.74 -22.31 -19.37
CA ASP A 210 8.60 -22.62 -18.51
C ASP A 210 7.44 -23.13 -19.38
N ARG A 211 6.92 -24.31 -19.03
CA ARG A 211 5.80 -24.96 -19.72
C ARG A 211 4.54 -25.02 -18.85
N ARG A 212 4.54 -24.29 -17.72
CA ARG A 212 3.41 -24.23 -16.80
C ARG A 212 2.25 -23.47 -17.45
N LEU A 213 1.06 -23.66 -16.88
CA LEU A 213 -0.11 -22.87 -17.26
C LEU A 213 0.07 -21.45 -16.71
N HIS A 214 0.07 -20.46 -17.59
CA HIS A 214 0.27 -19.06 -17.26
C HIS A 214 -1.03 -18.26 -17.33
N PHE A 215 -1.07 -17.14 -16.62
CA PHE A 215 -2.07 -16.11 -16.91
C PHE A 215 -1.73 -15.41 -18.23
N HIS A 216 -2.75 -15.17 -19.05
CA HIS A 216 -2.61 -14.45 -20.33
C HIS A 216 -3.37 -13.11 -20.28
N PRO A 217 -2.82 -12.08 -19.62
CA PRO A 217 -3.34 -10.72 -19.73
C PRO A 217 -3.03 -10.15 -21.11
N THR A 218 -3.95 -9.39 -21.68
CA THR A 218 -3.65 -8.60 -22.89
C THR A 218 -2.88 -7.33 -22.52
N GLU A 219 -2.13 -6.76 -23.47
CA GLU A 219 -1.44 -5.48 -23.26
C GLU A 219 -2.40 -4.35 -22.87
N ASP A 220 -3.62 -4.37 -23.42
CA ASP A 220 -4.64 -3.38 -23.10
C ASP A 220 -5.18 -3.53 -21.67
N GLU A 221 -5.31 -4.76 -21.17
CA GLU A 221 -5.70 -5.02 -19.77
C GLU A 221 -4.60 -4.58 -18.79
N MET A 222 -3.34 -4.86 -19.11
CA MET A 222 -2.20 -4.40 -18.32
C MET A 222 -2.12 -2.88 -18.29
N LYS A 223 -2.36 -2.21 -19.42
CA LYS A 223 -2.44 -0.74 -19.51
C LYS A 223 -3.69 -0.18 -18.83
N ALA A 224 -4.82 -0.88 -18.87
CA ALA A 224 -6.01 -0.48 -18.14
C ALA A 224 -5.73 -0.50 -16.63
N GLY A 225 -4.87 -1.41 -16.15
CA GLY A 225 -4.55 -1.56 -14.73
C GLY A 225 -5.74 -2.13 -13.98
N THR A 226 -6.42 -3.11 -14.59
CA THR A 226 -7.54 -3.85 -14.01
C THR A 226 -7.12 -5.29 -13.77
N ASP A 227 -7.72 -5.92 -12.76
CA ASP A 227 -7.40 -7.30 -12.40
C ASP A 227 -8.28 -8.33 -13.13
N ALA A 228 -9.12 -7.91 -14.08
CA ALA A 228 -10.13 -8.73 -14.75
C ALA A 228 -9.57 -10.00 -15.41
N PHE A 229 -8.35 -9.94 -15.95
CA PHE A 229 -7.69 -11.11 -16.55
C PHE A 229 -7.46 -12.25 -15.56
N LEU A 230 -7.37 -11.94 -14.26
CA LEU A 230 -7.22 -12.95 -13.21
C LEU A 230 -8.50 -13.81 -13.07
N GLN A 231 -9.65 -13.38 -13.60
CA GLN A 231 -10.90 -14.16 -13.55
C GLN A 231 -10.88 -15.38 -14.47
N ARG A 232 -10.01 -15.36 -15.50
CA ARG A 232 -9.83 -16.46 -16.45
C ARG A 232 -9.29 -17.70 -15.75
N GLU A 233 -9.28 -18.82 -16.47
CA GLU A 233 -8.59 -20.03 -16.02
C GLU A 233 -7.11 -19.71 -15.76
N GLY A 234 -6.56 -20.26 -14.68
CA GLY A 234 -5.19 -19.98 -14.28
C GLY A 234 -4.64 -21.07 -13.37
N PRO A 235 -3.32 -21.04 -13.12
CA PRO A 235 -2.67 -22.00 -12.25
C PRO A 235 -3.27 -21.93 -10.83
N PRO A 236 -3.45 -23.08 -10.15
CA PRO A 236 -3.92 -23.09 -8.77
C PRO A 236 -2.94 -22.33 -7.88
N THR A 237 -3.47 -21.38 -7.11
CA THR A 237 -2.67 -20.44 -6.31
C THR A 237 -2.66 -20.78 -4.81
N PHE A 238 -2.86 -22.06 -4.47
CA PHE A 238 -3.09 -22.50 -3.09
C PHE A 238 -1.84 -22.49 -2.21
N ASP A 239 -0.66 -22.75 -2.78
CA ASP A 239 0.54 -22.95 -1.97
C ASP A 239 1.37 -21.68 -1.81
N TYR A 240 1.42 -21.21 -0.57
CA TYR A 240 2.51 -20.37 -0.11
C TYR A 240 3.81 -21.16 -0.31
N PRO A 241 4.82 -20.63 -1.03
CA PRO A 241 6.09 -21.31 -1.10
C PRO A 241 6.72 -21.29 0.30
N TYR A 242 6.66 -22.43 1.01
CA TYR A 242 7.22 -22.56 2.37
C TYR A 242 8.71 -22.23 2.41
N SER A 243 9.41 -22.39 1.29
CA SER A 243 10.78 -21.94 1.11
C SER A 243 10.82 -20.63 0.34
N ARG A 244 11.46 -19.64 0.96
CA ARG A 244 11.81 -18.33 0.40
C ARG A 244 12.41 -18.40 -1.01
N GLU A 245 13.15 -19.47 -1.28
CA GLU A 245 13.80 -19.66 -2.58
C GLU A 245 12.79 -19.87 -3.70
N LEU A 246 11.60 -20.38 -3.44
CA LEU A 246 10.62 -20.63 -4.50
C LEU A 246 9.78 -19.38 -4.86
N TYR A 247 10.01 -18.24 -4.19
CA TYR A 247 9.25 -17.01 -4.43
C TYR A 247 9.46 -16.45 -5.84
N TYR A 248 10.65 -16.64 -6.44
CA TYR A 248 10.88 -16.19 -7.82
C TYR A 248 10.08 -16.99 -8.84
N MET A 249 9.50 -18.14 -8.47
CA MET A 249 8.65 -18.94 -9.36
C MET A 249 7.17 -18.56 -9.28
N LEU A 250 6.83 -17.58 -8.45
CA LEU A 250 5.44 -17.23 -8.18
C LEU A 250 4.96 -16.16 -9.17
N GLU A 251 4.06 -16.57 -10.06
CA GLU A 251 3.47 -15.69 -11.08
C GLU A 251 2.49 -14.68 -10.49
N ALA A 252 1.58 -15.15 -9.64
CA ALA A 252 0.59 -14.32 -8.98
C ALA A 252 0.40 -14.79 -7.54
N PHE A 253 0.40 -13.85 -6.59
CA PHE A 253 0.07 -14.15 -5.20
C PHE A 253 -1.37 -13.73 -4.91
N LEU A 254 -2.25 -14.72 -4.79
CA LEU A 254 -3.67 -14.52 -4.56
C LEU A 254 -4.11 -15.37 -3.37
N PRO A 255 -3.85 -14.89 -2.13
CA PRO A 255 -4.17 -15.65 -0.93
C PRO A 255 -5.68 -15.91 -0.85
N GLY A 256 -6.04 -17.09 -0.32
CA GLY A 256 -7.46 -17.47 -0.15
C GLY A 256 -8.20 -17.72 -1.47
N ARG A 257 -7.51 -17.92 -2.59
CA ARG A 257 -8.12 -18.18 -3.90
C ARG A 257 -7.56 -19.45 -4.53
N SER A 258 -8.44 -20.31 -5.04
CA SER A 258 -8.05 -21.54 -5.74
C SER A 258 -8.95 -21.86 -6.93
N TRP A 259 -8.37 -22.43 -7.97
CA TRP A 259 -9.08 -22.94 -9.14
C TRP A 259 -9.49 -24.39 -8.89
N ILE A 260 -10.80 -24.68 -8.92
CA ILE A 260 -11.28 -26.07 -8.87
C ILE A 260 -11.62 -26.53 -10.27
N ALA A 261 -10.71 -27.31 -10.88
CA ALA A 261 -10.87 -27.84 -12.23
C ALA A 261 -12.16 -28.67 -12.40
N ALA A 262 -12.59 -29.40 -11.38
CA ALA A 262 -13.83 -30.18 -11.43
C ALA A 262 -15.10 -29.31 -11.56
N GLN A 263 -15.05 -28.07 -11.08
CA GLN A 263 -16.20 -27.14 -11.08
C GLN A 263 -16.00 -25.97 -12.04
N GLN A 264 -14.85 -25.91 -12.73
CA GLN A 264 -14.47 -24.85 -13.66
C GLN A 264 -14.74 -23.44 -13.11
N ARG A 265 -14.46 -23.25 -11.82
CA ARG A 265 -14.70 -21.99 -11.12
C ARG A 265 -13.62 -21.69 -10.11
N TRP A 266 -13.42 -20.40 -9.89
CA TRP A 266 -12.67 -19.89 -8.77
C TRP A 266 -13.48 -20.07 -7.49
N ILE A 267 -12.88 -20.73 -6.51
CA ILE A 267 -13.35 -20.68 -5.14
C ILE A 267 -12.52 -19.63 -4.41
N TYR A 268 -13.26 -18.70 -3.83
CA TYR A 268 -12.73 -17.79 -2.83
C TYR A 268 -13.05 -18.44 -1.50
N VAL A 269 -12.00 -18.66 -0.73
CA VAL A 269 -12.13 -18.85 0.69
C VAL A 269 -12.81 -17.59 1.22
N SER A 270 -13.97 -17.72 1.87
CA SER A 270 -14.73 -16.55 2.31
C SER A 270 -13.86 -15.70 3.22
N GLN A 271 -13.63 -14.44 2.84
CA GLN A 271 -12.95 -13.45 3.70
C GLN A 271 -13.87 -13.00 4.84
N THR A 272 -14.55 -13.93 5.51
CA THR A 272 -15.21 -13.65 6.79
C THR A 272 -14.14 -13.50 7.87
N GLN A 273 -14.46 -12.71 8.90
CA GLN A 273 -13.65 -12.57 10.13
C GLN A 273 -13.17 -13.95 10.65
N GLU A 274 -14.00 -14.97 10.45
CA GLU A 274 -13.77 -16.38 10.76
C GLU A 274 -12.46 -16.97 10.18
N TRP A 275 -12.01 -16.55 8.99
CA TRP A 275 -10.73 -17.03 8.45
C TRP A 275 -9.52 -16.32 9.05
N HIS A 276 -9.66 -15.02 9.33
CA HIS A 276 -8.65 -14.34 10.14
C HIS A 276 -8.54 -15.03 11.50
N GLU A 277 -9.68 -15.37 12.12
CA GLU A 277 -9.74 -16.13 13.36
C GLU A 277 -9.15 -17.54 13.22
N MET A 278 -9.39 -18.24 12.11
CA MET A 278 -8.83 -19.58 11.87
C MET A 278 -7.33 -19.56 11.62
N ASP A 279 -6.80 -18.58 10.89
CA ASP A 279 -5.36 -18.34 10.76
C ASP A 279 -4.75 -18.05 12.12
N LEU A 280 -5.40 -17.22 12.93
CA LEU A 280 -4.97 -16.92 14.29
C LEU A 280 -4.99 -18.18 15.18
N ASP A 281 -5.99 -19.05 15.06
CA ASP A 281 -6.08 -20.34 15.77
C ASP A 281 -4.98 -21.32 15.32
N LEU A 282 -4.68 -21.37 14.01
CA LEU A 282 -3.56 -22.14 13.49
C LEU A 282 -2.24 -21.65 14.09
N LEU A 283 -2.05 -20.33 14.20
CA LEU A 283 -0.86 -19.74 14.81
C LEU A 283 -0.73 -20.08 16.30
N VAL A 284 -1.85 -20.17 17.03
CA VAL A 284 -1.90 -20.65 18.42
C VAL A 284 -1.47 -22.11 18.49
N LYS A 285 -2.03 -22.97 17.64
CA LYS A 285 -1.69 -24.41 17.58
C LYS A 285 -0.21 -24.62 17.24
N MET A 286 0.32 -23.91 16.25
CA MET A 286 1.74 -23.99 15.88
C MET A 286 2.66 -23.56 17.02
N ASP A 287 2.31 -22.51 17.76
CA ASP A 287 3.10 -22.07 18.91
C ASP A 287 3.05 -23.08 20.06
N ALA A 288 1.88 -23.68 20.31
CA ALA A 288 1.74 -24.76 21.28
C ALA A 288 2.62 -25.97 20.93
N THR A 289 2.59 -26.43 19.67
CA THR A 289 3.47 -27.50 19.18
C THR A 289 4.95 -27.14 19.34
N ARG A 290 5.33 -25.89 19.02
CA ARG A 290 6.70 -25.40 19.17
C ARG A 290 7.16 -25.45 20.64
N ARG A 291 6.33 -24.99 21.59
CA ARG A 291 6.64 -25.06 23.03
C ARG A 291 6.79 -26.49 23.51
N GLN A 292 5.95 -27.41 23.03
CA GLN A 292 6.06 -28.84 23.36
C GLN A 292 7.39 -29.43 22.86
N LEU A 293 7.81 -29.11 21.63
CA LEU A 293 9.11 -29.54 21.10
C LEU A 293 10.29 -28.99 21.92
N TYR A 294 10.24 -27.71 22.32
CA TYR A 294 11.29 -27.12 23.17
C TYR A 294 11.31 -27.71 24.59
N GLN A 295 10.15 -28.02 25.17
CA GLN A 295 10.06 -28.69 26.47
C GLN A 295 10.56 -30.14 26.40
N GLY A 296 10.32 -30.84 25.29
CA GLY A 296 10.88 -32.16 25.01
C GLY A 296 12.41 -32.14 24.97
N HIS A 297 13.01 -31.14 24.31
CA HIS A 297 14.48 -30.98 24.27
C HIS A 297 15.09 -30.51 25.60
N ALA A 298 14.39 -29.72 26.41
CA ALA A 298 14.86 -29.32 27.74
C ALA A 298 14.81 -30.46 28.79
N SER A 299 14.04 -31.52 28.52
CA SER A 299 13.94 -32.71 29.38
C SER A 299 14.97 -33.81 29.06
N GLN A 300 15.73 -33.67 27.96
CA GLN A 300 16.94 -34.46 27.75
C GLN A 300 18.10 -33.73 28.43
N GLY A 301 18.54 -34.26 29.58
CA GLY A 301 19.64 -33.68 30.37
C GLY A 301 20.93 -33.51 29.55
N PRO A 302 21.92 -32.78 30.10
CA PRO A 302 23.18 -32.54 29.41
C PRO A 302 23.80 -33.87 29.00
N CYS A 303 24.15 -34.01 27.71
CA CYS A 303 24.90 -35.15 27.20
C CYS A 303 26.11 -35.40 28.12
N PRO A 304 26.36 -36.64 28.55
CA PRO A 304 27.53 -36.91 29.34
C PRO A 304 28.77 -36.53 28.53
N ASN A 305 29.63 -35.76 29.19
CA ASN A 305 30.92 -35.32 28.69
C ASN A 305 31.75 -36.58 28.35
N VAL A 306 31.89 -36.92 27.07
CA VAL A 306 32.82 -37.95 26.60
C VAL A 306 34.17 -37.29 26.37
N ASP A 307 34.81 -36.94 27.47
CA ASP A 307 36.26 -36.73 27.54
C ASP A 307 36.87 -37.99 28.17
N GLN A 308 37.08 -39.02 27.36
CA GLN A 308 38.11 -40.03 27.62
C GLN A 308 38.73 -40.39 26.28
N GLY A 309 39.97 -39.94 26.09
CA GLY A 309 40.81 -40.36 24.98
C GLY A 309 41.07 -41.87 25.05
N HIS A 310 40.91 -42.53 23.92
CA HIS A 310 41.61 -43.78 23.67
C HIS A 310 42.19 -43.75 22.25
N ALA A 311 43.47 -44.12 22.21
CA ALA A 311 44.36 -44.08 21.08
C ALA A 311 43.83 -44.89 19.89
N PHE A 312 43.97 -44.32 18.70
CA PHE A 312 43.78 -45.01 17.44
C PHE A 312 45.11 -45.71 17.11
N ASP A 313 45.29 -46.94 17.59
CA ASP A 313 46.26 -47.88 17.04
C ASP A 313 45.55 -48.73 16.00
N GLY A 314 46.09 -48.73 14.78
CA GLY A 314 45.56 -49.49 13.65
C GLY A 314 45.88 -50.98 13.76
N VAL A 315 45.05 -51.82 13.12
CA VAL A 315 45.45 -53.07 12.49
C VAL A 315 44.50 -53.35 11.32
N GLU A 316 45.13 -53.90 10.28
CA GLU A 316 44.69 -54.24 8.95
C GLU A 316 43.65 -55.38 8.87
N GLY A 317 43.01 -55.46 7.70
CA GLY A 317 42.60 -56.72 7.07
C GLY A 317 41.23 -57.27 7.46
N ASN A 318 40.29 -57.34 6.51
CA ASN A 318 40.22 -58.55 5.70
C ASN A 318 39.29 -58.37 4.49
N THR A 319 39.70 -59.03 3.42
CA THR A 319 39.17 -59.02 2.07
C THR A 319 38.31 -60.27 1.87
N GLN A 320 37.08 -60.12 1.37
CA GLN A 320 36.35 -61.18 0.66
C GLN A 320 35.21 -60.51 -0.11
N GLN A 321 35.34 -60.20 -1.40
CA GLN A 321 35.41 -61.09 -2.57
C GLN A 321 34.13 -61.94 -2.74
N MET A 322 33.18 -61.41 -3.51
CA MET A 322 32.32 -62.21 -4.40
C MET A 322 32.09 -61.41 -5.69
N MET A 323 32.70 -61.91 -6.76
CA MET A 323 32.49 -61.49 -8.15
C MET A 323 31.18 -62.06 -8.70
N GLY A 324 30.61 -61.41 -9.72
CA GLY A 324 29.52 -61.99 -10.50
C GLY A 324 28.92 -61.09 -11.59
N ALA A 325 29.77 -60.62 -12.51
CA ALA A 325 29.62 -60.27 -13.94
C ALA A 325 28.26 -59.99 -14.66
N PRO A 326 28.31 -59.29 -15.83
CA PRO A 326 27.21 -58.56 -16.47
C PRO A 326 26.54 -59.31 -17.63
N GLY A 327 25.36 -58.85 -18.03
CA GLY A 327 24.69 -59.24 -19.27
C GLY A 327 24.26 -58.02 -20.09
N GLN A 328 24.93 -57.82 -21.22
CA GLN A 328 24.42 -57.05 -22.37
C GLN A 328 23.83 -58.00 -23.41
N VAL A 329 23.05 -57.40 -24.31
CA VAL A 329 22.64 -57.80 -25.67
C VAL A 329 21.19 -58.27 -25.82
N GLY A 330 20.46 -57.48 -26.60
CA GLY A 330 19.10 -57.65 -27.10
C GLY A 330 18.65 -56.34 -27.73
#